data_AF-A0A970DYG8-F1
#
_entry.id   AF-A0A970DYG8-F1
#
_cell.length_a   1.000
_cell.length_b   1.000
_cell.length_c   1.000
_cell.angle_alpha   90.00
_cell.angle_beta   90.00
_cell.angle_gamma   90.00
#
_symmetry.space_group_name_H-M   'P 1'
#
loop_
_entity.id
_entity.type
_entity.pdbx_description
1 polymer ?
#
loop_
_entity_poly.entity_id
_entity_poly.type
_entity_poly.pdbx_seq_one_letter_code
_entity_poly.pdbx_strand_id
1 'polypeptide(L)'
;MKKALNLVLVAVLVLGIFASSALAADLKVGKVEWAAHGNKCFTIAFVVLDGDTIIRAYIDEYQFLPAAEAVGVPNSDVANGFAADFANPERVLASKKVNNEYYSNNMAKAGSTVAIADNFRAIEAFAEGKTVAELENILASYSKTELVDTVTGATLVDTDGYLRAIVEAAKVAQ
;
A
#
# COMPACT_ATOMS: atom_id res chain seq x y z
N MET A 1 44.51 -31.01 -21.24
CA MET A 1 44.44 -29.80 -20.38
C MET A 1 43.38 -28.80 -20.86
N LYS A 2 43.45 -28.23 -22.07
CA LYS A 2 42.45 -27.26 -22.56
C LYS A 2 40.99 -27.77 -22.57
N LYS A 3 40.76 -29.02 -23.00
CA LYS A 3 39.41 -29.63 -22.99
C LYS A 3 38.84 -29.84 -21.58
N ALA A 4 39.68 -30.21 -20.62
CA ALA A 4 39.29 -30.37 -19.23
C ALA A 4 39.02 -29.02 -18.56
N LEU A 5 39.84 -28.01 -18.86
CA LEU A 5 39.64 -26.63 -18.39
C LEU A 5 38.34 -26.02 -18.91
N ASN A 6 38.02 -26.25 -20.18
CA ASN A 6 36.76 -25.79 -20.78
C ASN A 6 35.54 -26.49 -20.17
N LEU A 7 35.64 -27.79 -19.86
CA LEU A 7 34.55 -28.54 -19.23
C LEU A 7 34.29 -28.07 -17.79
N VAL A 8 35.35 -27.77 -17.03
CA VAL A 8 35.25 -27.19 -15.68
C VAL A 8 34.66 -25.79 -15.74
N LEU A 9 35.07 -24.96 -16.70
CA LEU A 9 34.53 -23.61 -16.86
C LEU A 9 33.02 -23.63 -17.19
N VAL A 10 32.59 -24.54 -18.07
CA VAL A 10 31.17 -24.73 -18.39
C VAL A 10 30.40 -25.25 -17.18
N ALA A 11 30.94 -26.21 -16.42
CA ALA A 11 30.30 -26.71 -15.21
C ALA A 11 30.13 -25.60 -14.15
N VAL A 12 31.15 -24.76 -13.93
CA VAL A 12 31.08 -23.62 -12.99
C VAL A 12 30.04 -22.59 -13.45
N LEU A 13 29.98 -22.29 -14.75
CA LEU A 13 29.00 -21.36 -15.30
C LEU A 13 27.56 -21.89 -15.11
N VAL A 14 27.36 -23.18 -15.39
CA VAL A 14 26.05 -23.84 -15.26
C VAL A 14 25.63 -23.96 -13.79
N LEU A 15 26.54 -24.33 -12.88
CA LEU A 15 26.28 -24.32 -11.44
C LEU A 15 25.98 -22.92 -10.90
N GLY A 16 26.67 -21.90 -11.39
CA GLY A 16 26.41 -20.50 -11.03
C GLY A 16 25.01 -20.02 -11.45
N ILE A 17 24.49 -20.52 -12.58
CA ILE A 17 23.14 -20.20 -13.08
C ILE A 17 22.05 -20.93 -12.27
N PHE A 18 22.29 -22.17 -11.83
CA PHE A 18 21.30 -22.90 -11.02
C PHE A 18 21.31 -22.49 -9.54
N ALA A 19 22.46 -22.07 -9.01
CA ALA A 19 22.57 -21.60 -7.63
C ALA A 19 21.85 -20.27 -7.39
N SER A 20 21.81 -19.38 -8.38
CA SER A 20 21.13 -18.07 -8.25
C SER A 20 19.61 -18.19 -8.17
N SER A 21 19.00 -19.15 -8.88
CA SER A 21 17.56 -19.44 -8.77
C SER A 21 17.17 -20.12 -7.46
N ALA A 22 18.09 -20.86 -6.82
CA ALA A 22 17.86 -21.51 -5.53
C ALA A 22 18.06 -20.57 -4.32
N LEU A 23 18.55 -19.36 -4.56
CA LEU A 23 18.79 -18.31 -3.54
C LEU A 23 17.83 -17.11 -3.68
N ALA A 24 16.86 -17.17 -4.61
CA ALA A 24 15.83 -16.15 -4.67
C ALA A 24 14.95 -16.24 -3.42
N ALA A 25 14.80 -15.14 -2.70
CA ALA A 25 13.92 -15.10 -1.53
C ALA A 25 12.47 -15.30 -1.95
N ASP A 26 11.74 -16.16 -1.22
CA ASP A 26 10.30 -16.33 -1.37
C ASP A 26 9.60 -15.07 -0.87
N LEU A 27 9.29 -14.16 -1.80
CA LEU A 27 8.53 -12.95 -1.48
C LEU A 27 7.07 -13.31 -1.19
N LYS A 28 6.57 -12.88 -0.04
CA LYS A 28 5.17 -13.11 0.35
C LYS A 28 4.36 -11.84 0.16
N VAL A 29 3.10 -11.97 -0.25
CA VAL A 29 2.20 -10.83 -0.49
C VAL A 29 0.96 -10.97 0.36
N GLY A 30 0.62 -9.90 1.07
CA GLY A 30 -0.61 -9.81 1.85
C GLY A 30 -1.46 -8.63 1.41
N LYS A 31 -2.77 -8.79 1.53
CA LYS A 31 -3.78 -7.76 1.24
C LYS A 31 -4.82 -7.74 2.34
N VAL A 32 -5.20 -6.56 2.81
CA VAL A 32 -6.42 -6.36 3.61
C VAL A 32 -7.26 -5.21 3.10
N GLU A 33 -8.55 -5.27 3.41
CA GLU A 33 -9.45 -4.13 3.44
C GLU A 33 -9.61 -3.71 4.91
N TRP A 34 -9.46 -2.42 5.20
CA TRP A 34 -9.33 -1.92 6.56
C TRP A 34 -10.06 -0.58 6.76
N ALA A 35 -10.56 -0.34 7.97
CA ALA A 35 -11.19 0.93 8.32
C ALA A 35 -10.17 1.88 8.97
N ALA A 36 -9.20 2.36 8.19
CA ALA A 36 -8.17 3.27 8.72
C ALA A 36 -8.72 4.66 9.06
N HIS A 37 -9.72 5.13 8.30
CA HIS A 37 -10.26 6.49 8.39
C HIS A 37 -11.79 6.49 8.49
N GLY A 38 -12.32 6.49 9.72
CA GLY A 38 -13.75 6.59 9.96
C GLY A 38 -14.58 5.48 9.28
N ASN A 39 -15.79 5.82 8.82
CA ASN A 39 -16.77 4.87 8.28
C ASN A 39 -17.37 5.27 6.92
N LYS A 40 -16.81 6.30 6.27
CA LYS A 40 -17.29 6.79 4.96
C LYS A 40 -16.45 6.29 3.78
N CYS A 41 -15.45 5.48 4.07
CA CYS A 41 -14.47 4.94 3.15
C CYS A 41 -13.86 3.67 3.74
N PHE A 42 -13.08 2.97 2.93
CA PHE A 42 -12.26 1.86 3.39
C PHE A 42 -10.90 1.91 2.69
N THR A 43 -9.87 1.52 3.41
CA THR A 43 -8.51 1.42 2.91
C THR A 43 -8.29 0.03 2.32
N ILE A 44 -7.57 -0.06 1.21
CA ILE A 44 -6.92 -1.29 0.77
C ILE A 44 -5.43 -1.13 1.08
N ALA A 45 -4.86 -2.10 1.79
CA ALA A 45 -3.43 -2.18 2.04
C ALA A 45 -2.86 -3.45 1.41
N PHE A 46 -1.77 -3.32 0.67
CA PHE A 46 -0.95 -4.40 0.15
C PHE A 46 0.45 -4.30 0.72
N VAL A 47 1.01 -5.45 1.09
CA VAL A 47 2.39 -5.55 1.59
C VAL A 47 3.10 -6.68 0.88
N VAL A 48 4.37 -6.46 0.55
CA VAL A 48 5.30 -7.50 0.14
C VAL A 48 6.36 -7.68 1.23
N LEU A 49 6.54 -8.91 1.68
CA LEU A 49 7.55 -9.30 2.65
C LEU A 49 8.71 -10.05 1.98
N ASP A 50 9.92 -9.75 2.43
CA ASP A 50 11.09 -10.61 2.31
C ASP A 50 11.46 -11.09 3.73
N GLY A 51 11.21 -12.37 4.01
CA GLY A 51 11.12 -12.88 5.37
C GLY A 51 10.08 -12.11 6.17
N ASP A 52 10.53 -11.37 7.17
CA ASP A 52 9.74 -10.57 8.10
C ASP A 52 9.88 -9.05 7.84
N THR A 53 10.66 -8.67 6.83
CA THR A 53 10.88 -7.27 6.43
C THR A 53 9.84 -6.83 5.40
N ILE A 54 9.21 -5.69 5.62
CA ILE A 54 8.34 -5.03 4.65
C ILE A 54 9.23 -4.41 3.58
N ILE A 55 9.30 -5.04 2.40
CA ILE A 55 10.09 -4.49 1.29
C ILE A 55 9.27 -3.54 0.41
N ARG A 56 7.93 -3.68 0.41
CA ARG A 56 7.00 -2.77 -0.26
C ARG A 56 5.69 -2.67 0.50
N ALA A 57 5.17 -1.46 0.58
CA ALA A 57 3.80 -1.20 1.03
C ALA A 57 3.05 -0.39 -0.03
N TYR A 58 1.75 -0.62 -0.14
CA TYR A 58 0.85 0.21 -0.91
C TYR A 58 -0.44 0.34 -0.15
N ILE A 59 -0.88 1.57 0.08
CA ILE A 59 -2.21 1.88 0.59
C ILE A 59 -2.94 2.74 -0.42
N ASP A 60 -4.24 2.56 -0.50
CA ASP A 60 -5.18 3.47 -1.15
C ASP A 60 -6.50 3.41 -0.40
N GLU A 61 -7.33 4.42 -0.57
CA GLU A 61 -8.61 4.50 0.10
C GLU A 61 -9.72 4.76 -0.89
N TYR A 62 -10.79 3.99 -0.74
CA TYR A 62 -11.93 4.01 -1.63
C TYR A 62 -13.11 4.63 -0.92
N GLN A 63 -13.76 5.57 -1.60
CA GLN A 63 -14.89 6.31 -1.10
C GLN A 63 -15.87 6.56 -2.24
N PHE A 64 -17.17 6.64 -1.94
CA PHE A 64 -18.12 7.20 -2.90
C PHE A 64 -17.84 8.69 -3.10
N LEU A 65 -17.54 9.13 -4.31
CA LEU A 65 -17.28 10.53 -4.71
C LEU A 65 -18.30 10.99 -5.76
N PRO A 66 -18.48 12.31 -6.01
CA PRO A 66 -19.41 12.78 -7.05
C PRO A 66 -19.02 12.26 -8.43
N ALA A 67 -19.97 11.64 -9.14
CA ALA A 67 -19.74 11.08 -10.47
C ALA A 67 -19.29 12.13 -11.50
N ALA A 68 -19.73 13.38 -11.33
CA ALA A 68 -19.37 14.48 -12.23
C ALA A 68 -17.92 14.97 -12.06
N GLU A 69 -17.25 14.63 -10.96
CA GLU A 69 -15.93 15.18 -10.60
C GLU A 69 -14.86 14.10 -10.40
N ALA A 70 -15.26 12.83 -10.24
CA ALA A 70 -14.37 11.74 -9.92
C ALA A 70 -14.43 10.61 -10.96
N VAL A 71 -13.27 10.01 -11.19
CA VAL A 71 -13.12 8.75 -11.93
C VAL A 71 -13.44 7.61 -10.98
N GLY A 72 -14.55 6.91 -11.25
CA GLY A 72 -14.94 5.70 -10.53
C GLY A 72 -14.02 4.51 -10.81
N VAL A 73 -14.12 3.49 -9.97
CA VAL A 73 -13.54 2.17 -10.27
C VAL A 73 -14.23 1.57 -11.51
N PRO A 74 -13.63 0.57 -12.18
CA PRO A 74 -14.25 -0.06 -13.34
C PRO A 74 -15.70 -0.47 -13.07
N ASN A 75 -16.60 -0.14 -14.00
CA ASN A 75 -18.04 -0.38 -13.96
C ASN A 75 -18.83 0.45 -12.91
N SER A 76 -18.19 1.34 -12.16
CA SER A 76 -18.83 2.18 -11.14
C SER A 76 -19.84 3.20 -11.69
N ASP A 77 -19.91 3.37 -13.00
CA ASP A 77 -20.82 4.25 -13.74
C ASP A 77 -21.83 3.47 -14.61
N VAL A 78 -21.78 2.14 -14.62
CA VAL A 78 -22.65 1.30 -15.45
C VAL A 78 -23.98 1.08 -14.73
N ALA A 79 -24.97 1.90 -15.09
CA ALA A 79 -26.28 1.97 -14.41
C ALA A 79 -27.08 0.66 -14.41
N ASN A 80 -26.89 -0.20 -15.41
CA ASN A 80 -27.49 -1.55 -15.48
C ASN A 80 -26.49 -2.65 -15.09
N GLY A 81 -25.42 -2.29 -14.37
CA GLY A 81 -24.34 -3.17 -13.93
C GLY A 81 -23.96 -2.87 -12.47
N PHE A 82 -22.66 -2.81 -12.18
CA PHE A 82 -22.15 -2.63 -10.81
C PHE A 82 -22.71 -1.38 -10.10
N ALA A 83 -22.99 -0.30 -10.84
CA ALA A 83 -23.57 0.91 -10.25
C ALA A 83 -25.05 0.78 -9.87
N ALA A 84 -25.75 -0.26 -10.33
CA ALA A 84 -27.17 -0.49 -10.03
C ALA A 84 -27.42 -0.71 -8.53
N ASP A 85 -26.41 -1.20 -7.80
CA ASP A 85 -26.49 -1.47 -6.35
C ASP A 85 -26.13 -0.25 -5.49
N PHE A 86 -25.76 0.89 -6.11
CA PHE A 86 -25.44 2.10 -5.36
C PHE A 86 -26.70 2.84 -4.94
N ALA A 87 -26.79 3.18 -3.66
CA ALA A 87 -27.92 3.91 -3.11
C ALA A 87 -28.10 5.32 -3.71
N ASN A 88 -27.03 5.94 -4.21
CA ASN A 88 -27.07 7.24 -4.86
C ASN A 88 -26.43 7.16 -6.26
N PRO A 89 -27.20 7.34 -7.35
CA PRO A 89 -26.69 7.24 -8.72
C PRO A 89 -25.78 8.41 -9.13
N GLU A 90 -25.74 9.50 -8.37
CA GLU A 90 -24.81 10.63 -8.59
C GLU A 90 -23.43 10.40 -7.96
N ARG A 91 -23.20 9.19 -7.42
CA ARG A 91 -21.96 8.83 -6.73
C ARG A 91 -21.32 7.62 -7.41
N VAL A 92 -20.00 7.66 -7.49
CA VAL A 92 -19.16 6.54 -7.96
C VAL A 92 -18.25 6.08 -6.83
N LEU A 93 -18.06 4.78 -6.66
CA LEU A 93 -17.01 4.25 -5.81
C LEU A 93 -15.66 4.57 -6.47
N ALA A 94 -14.77 5.27 -5.79
CA ALA A 94 -13.58 5.83 -6.40
C ALA A 94 -12.36 5.73 -5.47
N SER A 95 -11.20 5.49 -6.07
CA SER A 95 -9.89 5.56 -5.42
C SER A 95 -9.51 7.02 -5.14
N LYS A 96 -9.00 7.31 -3.94
CA LYS A 96 -8.46 8.64 -3.61
C LYS A 96 -7.12 8.90 -4.31
N LYS A 97 -6.28 7.88 -4.54
CA LYS A 97 -5.03 8.05 -5.32
C LYS A 97 -5.29 8.33 -6.79
N VAL A 98 -6.23 7.64 -7.42
CA VAL A 98 -6.63 7.92 -8.80
C VAL A 98 -7.23 9.34 -8.90
N ASN A 99 -8.02 9.73 -7.90
CA ASN A 99 -8.65 11.06 -7.82
C ASN A 99 -7.83 12.03 -6.96
N ASN A 100 -6.49 11.97 -7.03
CA ASN A 100 -5.61 12.70 -6.13
C ASN A 100 -5.85 14.22 -6.14
N GLU A 101 -5.99 14.82 -7.32
CA GLU A 101 -6.22 16.27 -7.43
C GLU A 101 -7.54 16.69 -6.77
N TYR A 102 -8.65 16.05 -7.17
CA TYR A 102 -9.97 16.31 -6.61
C TYR A 102 -9.97 16.16 -5.09
N TYR A 103 -9.45 15.04 -4.58
CA TYR A 103 -9.50 14.76 -3.15
C TYR A 103 -8.55 15.67 -2.36
N SER A 104 -7.36 15.97 -2.89
CA SER A 104 -6.41 16.89 -2.25
C SER A 104 -6.96 18.31 -2.18
N ASN A 105 -7.70 18.77 -3.20
CA ASN A 105 -8.39 20.05 -3.17
C ASN A 105 -9.45 20.12 -2.04
N ASN A 106 -10.11 19.00 -1.73
CA ASN A 106 -11.02 18.93 -0.59
C ASN A 106 -10.28 18.88 0.75
N MET A 107 -9.14 18.19 0.83
CA MET A 107 -8.30 18.19 2.03
C MET A 107 -7.67 19.56 2.32
N ALA A 108 -7.29 20.31 1.29
CA ALA A 108 -6.74 21.66 1.44
C ALA A 108 -7.76 22.62 2.09
N LYS A 109 -9.05 22.47 1.78
CA LYS A 109 -10.13 23.20 2.46
C LYS A 109 -10.24 22.86 3.96
N ALA A 110 -9.76 21.67 4.35
CA ALA A 110 -9.66 21.23 5.73
C ALA A 110 -8.26 21.52 6.35
N GLY A 111 -7.39 22.24 5.65
CA GLY A 111 -6.08 22.69 6.14
C GLY A 111 -4.90 21.76 5.84
N SER A 112 -5.08 20.67 5.07
CA SER A 112 -3.93 19.85 4.66
C SER A 112 -3.07 20.58 3.62
N THR A 113 -1.76 20.49 3.77
CA THR A 113 -0.77 21.08 2.85
C THR A 113 -0.12 20.04 1.94
N VAL A 114 -0.47 18.77 2.10
CA VAL A 114 0.13 17.64 1.36
C VAL A 114 -0.97 16.91 0.61
N ALA A 115 -0.72 16.56 -0.66
CA ALA A 115 -1.67 15.81 -1.47
C ALA A 115 -1.93 14.40 -0.90
N ILE A 116 -3.11 13.84 -1.10
CA ILE A 116 -3.49 12.54 -0.52
C ILE A 116 -2.53 11.41 -0.95
N ALA A 117 -2.12 11.38 -2.21
CA ALA A 117 -1.19 10.39 -2.72
C ALA A 117 0.21 10.52 -2.11
N ASP A 118 0.65 11.75 -1.82
CA ASP A 118 1.96 12.00 -1.19
C ASP A 118 1.94 11.66 0.31
N ASN A 119 0.83 11.94 1.00
CA ASN A 119 0.63 11.45 2.37
C ASN A 119 0.72 9.92 2.42
N PHE A 120 0.00 9.23 1.54
CA PHE A 120 0.05 7.77 1.48
C PHE A 120 1.44 7.25 1.15
N ARG A 121 2.15 7.87 0.21
CA ARG A 121 3.54 7.49 -0.11
C ARG A 121 4.47 7.67 1.09
N ALA A 122 4.32 8.73 1.87
CA ALA A 122 5.12 8.95 3.07
C ALA A 122 4.87 7.85 4.13
N ILE A 123 3.61 7.45 4.31
CA ILE A 123 3.23 6.36 5.24
C ILE A 123 3.75 5.01 4.73
N GLU A 124 3.62 4.72 3.44
CA GLU A 124 4.17 3.52 2.79
C GLU A 124 5.69 3.45 3.01
N ALA A 125 6.41 4.53 2.67
CA ALA A 125 7.86 4.62 2.81
C ALA A 125 8.33 4.53 4.27
N PHE A 126 7.53 4.99 5.22
CA PHE A 126 7.85 4.85 6.64
C PHE A 126 7.81 3.38 7.10
N ALA A 127 6.89 2.58 6.56
CA ALA A 127 6.81 1.16 6.87
C ALA A 127 7.89 0.32 6.14
N GLU A 128 8.24 0.70 4.91
CA GLU A 128 9.27 0.01 4.13
C GLU A 128 10.63 -0.04 4.85
N GLY A 129 11.28 -1.19 4.79
CA GLY A 129 12.57 -1.49 5.44
C GLY A 129 12.46 -1.87 6.92
N LYS A 130 11.28 -1.79 7.54
CA LYS A 130 11.04 -2.29 8.91
C LYS A 130 10.56 -3.73 8.89
N THR A 131 10.84 -4.44 9.96
CA THR A 131 10.15 -5.69 10.27
C THR A 131 8.72 -5.42 10.75
N VAL A 132 7.85 -6.41 10.62
CA VAL A 132 6.47 -6.33 11.14
C VAL A 132 6.46 -5.97 12.63
N ALA A 133 7.32 -6.62 13.42
CA ALA A 133 7.41 -6.41 14.86
C ALA A 133 7.92 -5.00 15.23
N GLU A 134 8.87 -4.44 14.48
CA GLU A 134 9.32 -3.05 14.68
C GLU A 134 8.19 -2.06 14.44
N LEU A 135 7.39 -2.27 13.38
CA LEU A 135 6.28 -1.38 13.07
C LEU A 135 5.15 -1.49 14.12
N GLU A 136 4.86 -2.69 14.62
CA GLU A 136 3.95 -2.90 15.75
C GLU A 136 4.43 -2.20 17.03
N ASN A 137 5.72 -2.30 17.34
CA ASN A 137 6.30 -1.63 18.50
C ASN A 137 6.19 -0.10 18.40
N ILE A 138 6.39 0.47 17.21
CA ILE A 138 6.15 1.90 16.96
C ILE A 138 4.68 2.25 17.22
N LEU A 139 3.75 1.49 16.65
CA LEU A 139 2.30 1.68 16.86
C LEU A 139 1.85 1.55 18.32
N ALA A 140 2.59 0.79 19.14
CA ALA A 140 2.32 0.66 20.57
C ALA A 140 2.99 1.76 21.42
N SER A 141 4.08 2.35 20.93
CA SER A 141 4.89 3.32 21.71
C SER A 141 4.44 4.77 21.53
N TYR A 142 3.82 5.09 20.41
CA TYR A 142 3.40 6.46 20.07
C TYR A 142 1.87 6.58 20.06
N SER A 143 1.36 7.71 20.57
CA SER A 143 -0.03 8.08 20.37
C SER A 143 -0.31 8.42 18.90
N LYS A 144 -1.59 8.47 18.54
CA LYS A 144 -2.01 8.81 17.17
C LYS A 144 -1.45 10.14 16.69
N THR A 145 -1.44 11.16 17.56
CA THR A 145 -0.91 12.49 17.23
C THR A 145 0.60 12.45 17.03
N GLU A 146 1.34 11.78 17.92
CA GLU A 146 2.80 11.67 17.81
C GLU A 146 3.22 10.89 16.56
N LEU A 147 2.41 9.93 16.10
CA LEU A 147 2.67 9.21 14.85
C LEU A 147 2.62 10.13 13.62
N VAL A 148 1.74 11.15 13.61
CA VAL A 148 1.72 12.14 12.52
C VAL A 148 3.06 12.87 12.45
N ASP A 149 3.59 13.29 13.59
CA ASP A 149 4.88 13.99 13.67
C ASP A 149 6.07 13.06 13.35
N THR A 150 5.94 11.78 13.65
CA THR A 150 6.98 10.77 13.41
C THR A 150 7.09 10.41 11.92
N VAL A 151 5.96 10.32 11.21
CA VAL A 151 5.93 10.00 9.78
C VAL A 151 6.16 11.26 8.95
N THR A 152 7.44 11.57 8.73
CA THR A 152 7.85 12.75 7.94
C THR A 152 7.21 12.74 6.55
N GLY A 153 6.55 13.83 6.19
CA GLY A 153 5.89 14.00 4.89
C GLY A 153 4.41 13.59 4.87
N ALA A 154 3.89 13.00 5.95
CA ALA A 154 2.46 12.80 6.15
C ALA A 154 1.88 13.88 7.08
N THR A 155 0.63 14.26 6.83
CA THR A 155 -0.16 15.23 7.61
C THR A 155 -1.53 14.67 8.02
N LEU A 156 -1.79 13.39 7.71
CA LEU A 156 -3.07 12.74 8.01
C LEU A 156 -3.14 12.36 9.48
N VAL A 157 -4.17 12.84 10.18
CA VAL A 157 -4.42 12.50 11.58
C VAL A 157 -4.65 10.99 11.80
N ASP A 158 -5.05 10.28 10.75
CA ASP A 158 -5.30 8.84 10.76
C ASP A 158 -4.07 8.00 10.39
N THR A 159 -2.86 8.57 10.46
CA THR A 159 -1.59 7.85 10.18
C THR A 159 -1.48 6.53 10.96
N ASP A 160 -1.90 6.49 12.23
CA ASP A 160 -2.02 5.24 13.01
C ASP A 160 -2.87 4.17 12.32
N GLY A 161 -4.03 4.55 11.79
CA GLY A 161 -4.95 3.63 11.13
C GLY A 161 -4.35 3.02 9.85
N TYR A 162 -3.64 3.83 9.06
CA TYR A 162 -3.00 3.38 7.83
C TYR A 162 -1.80 2.47 8.10
N LEU A 163 -0.97 2.79 9.10
CA LEU A 163 0.12 1.92 9.54
C LEU A 163 -0.41 0.59 10.10
N ARG A 164 -1.54 0.59 10.82
CA ARG A 164 -2.22 -0.65 11.23
C ARG A 164 -2.69 -1.47 10.03
N ALA A 165 -3.27 -0.84 9.01
CA ALA A 165 -3.67 -1.54 7.79
C ALA A 165 -2.48 -2.24 7.11
N ILE A 166 -1.31 -1.59 7.09
CA ILE A 166 -0.05 -2.18 6.58
C ILE A 166 0.38 -3.38 7.45
N VAL A 167 0.37 -3.25 8.79
CA VAL A 167 0.70 -4.37 9.69
C VAL A 167 -0.24 -5.56 9.48
N GLU A 168 -1.54 -5.32 9.35
CA GLU A 168 -2.51 -6.40 9.16
C GLU A 168 -2.37 -7.05 7.77
N ALA A 169 -2.06 -6.29 6.73
CA ALA A 169 -1.65 -6.84 5.43
C ALA A 169 -0.39 -7.72 5.57
N ALA A 170 0.62 -7.26 6.31
CA ALA A 170 1.84 -8.01 6.53
C ALA A 170 1.58 -9.34 7.26
N LYS A 171 0.73 -9.35 8.29
CA LYS A 171 0.34 -10.58 9.01
C LYS A 171 -0.37 -11.59 8.13
N VAL A 172 -1.20 -11.14 7.18
CA VAL A 172 -1.83 -12.02 6.19
C VAL A 172 -0.80 -12.68 5.26
N ALA A 173 0.34 -12.01 5.03
CA ALA A 173 1.42 -12.54 4.20
C ALA A 173 2.29 -13.58 4.92
N GLN A 174 2.32 -13.61 6.25
CA GLN A 174 3.22 -14.47 7.05
C GLN A 174 2.83 -15.95 7.00
#